data_AF-A0A194QR47-F1
#
_entry.id   AF-A0A194QR47-F1
#
_cell.length_a   1.000
_cell.length_b   1.000
_cell.length_c   1.000
_cell.angle_alpha   90.00
_cell.angle_beta   90.00
_cell.angle_gamma   90.00
#
_symmetry.space_group_name_H-M   'P 1'
#
loop_
_entity.id
_entity.type
_entity.pdbx_description
1 polymer ?
#
loop_
_entity_poly.entity_id
_entity_poly.type
_entity_poly.pdbx_seq_one_letter_code
_entity_poly.pdbx_strand_id
1 'polypeptide(L)'
;MPEMIKSPADIKTAPFDPRFPNQNQTRHCYQSYLDFHRCQKVRGEKYEPCNYFMRVYKSLCPNEWVEKHCYQSYLDFHRCQKVRGEKYEPCNYFMRVYKSLCPNEWVEKWDTQRSEGTFPGRI
;
A
#
# COMPACT_ATOMS: atom_id res chain seq x y z
N MET A 1 28.02 -3.71 2.95
CA MET A 1 26.86 -2.90 3.36
C MET A 1 27.37 -1.49 3.53
N PRO A 2 26.88 -0.47 2.80
CA PRO A 2 27.26 0.90 3.11
C PRO A 2 26.72 1.21 4.51
N GLU A 3 27.63 1.60 5.40
CA GLU A 3 27.39 1.86 6.80
C GLU A 3 26.44 3.05 6.98
N MET A 4 25.68 3.02 8.08
CA MET A 4 24.81 4.08 8.62
C MET A 4 23.33 4.08 8.17
N ILE A 5 22.61 3.03 8.54
CA ILE A 5 21.20 3.15 8.96
C ILE A 5 21.12 2.61 10.39
N LYS A 6 21.08 3.51 11.37
CA LYS A 6 21.04 3.16 12.80
C LYS A 6 19.61 2.85 13.30
N SER A 7 18.59 3.37 12.62
CA SER A 7 17.18 3.09 12.90
C SER A 7 16.32 3.22 11.63
N PRO A 8 15.18 2.50 11.51
CA PRO A 8 14.24 2.66 10.38
C PRO A 8 13.65 4.07 10.27
N ALA A 9 13.70 4.86 11.35
CA ALA A 9 13.14 6.20 11.42
C ALA A 9 13.97 7.23 10.62
N ASP A 10 15.30 7.03 10.54
CA ASP A 10 16.24 8.00 9.94
C ASP A 10 16.35 7.91 8.40
N ILE A 11 15.68 6.93 7.79
CA ILE A 11 15.72 6.68 6.36
C ILE A 11 14.81 7.68 5.64
N LYS A 12 15.43 8.68 4.99
CA LYS A 12 14.75 9.68 4.16
C LYS A 12 14.29 9.14 2.80
N THR A 13 15.06 8.22 2.21
CA THR A 13 14.81 7.63 0.88
C THR A 13 15.31 6.19 0.84
N ALA A 14 14.89 5.40 -0.16
CA ALA A 14 15.33 4.02 -0.33
C ALA A 14 16.87 3.92 -0.39
N PRO A 15 17.51 3.09 0.45
CA PRO A 15 18.94 2.85 0.37
C PRO A 15 19.30 1.99 -0.85
N PHE A 16 20.58 1.96 -1.20
CA PHE A 16 21.10 1.06 -2.23
C PHE A 16 20.96 -0.40 -1.78
N ASP A 17 20.28 -1.22 -2.59
CA ASP A 17 20.15 -2.66 -2.40
C ASP A 17 21.05 -3.41 -3.40
N PRO A 18 22.09 -4.14 -2.94
CA PRO A 18 22.98 -4.91 -3.80
C PRO A 18 22.29 -5.97 -4.67
N ARG A 19 21.06 -6.41 -4.32
CA ARG A 19 20.27 -7.34 -5.13
C ARG A 19 19.73 -6.69 -6.41
N PHE A 20 19.67 -5.36 -6.44
CA PHE A 20 19.15 -4.57 -7.55
C PHE A 20 20.17 -3.51 -8.01
N PRO A 21 21.34 -3.93 -8.55
CA PRO A 21 22.44 -3.00 -8.86
C PRO A 21 22.24 -2.20 -10.16
N ASN A 22 21.29 -2.58 -11.00
CA ASN A 22 21.07 -1.98 -12.32
C ASN A 22 20.23 -0.71 -12.24
N GLN A 23 20.30 0.15 -13.27
CA GLN A 23 19.50 1.39 -13.33
C GLN A 23 17.98 1.13 -13.31
N ASN A 24 17.52 0.01 -13.84
CA ASN A 24 16.10 -0.35 -13.80
C ASN A 24 15.71 -0.88 -12.41
N GLN A 25 15.06 -0.03 -11.62
CA GLN A 25 14.61 -0.33 -10.25
C GLN A 25 13.19 -0.92 -10.15
N THR A 26 12.57 -1.29 -11.29
CA THR A 26 11.21 -1.84 -11.32
C THR A 26 11.04 -3.07 -10.43
N ARG A 27 12.00 -3.99 -10.47
CA ARG A 27 11.97 -5.21 -9.63
C ARG A 27 12.16 -4.89 -8.15
N HIS A 28 12.95 -3.88 -7.81
CA HIS A 28 13.17 -3.44 -6.43
C HIS A 28 11.89 -2.84 -5.84
N CYS A 29 11.21 -1.97 -6.60
CA CYS A 29 9.88 -1.45 -6.27
C CYS A 29 8.89 -2.60 -6.02
N TYR A 30 8.73 -3.50 -6.98
CA TYR A 30 7.74 -4.58 -6.90
C TYR A 30 8.03 -5.55 -5.73
N GLN A 31 9.29 -5.93 -5.53
CA GLN A 31 9.68 -6.80 -4.43
C GLN A 31 9.40 -6.14 -3.07
N SER A 32 9.73 -4.86 -2.92
CA SER A 32 9.48 -4.12 -1.68
C SER A 32 7.98 -3.98 -1.39
N TYR A 33 7.16 -3.77 -2.42
CA TYR A 33 5.70 -3.77 -2.29
C TYR A 33 5.17 -5.13 -1.81
N LEU A 34 5.64 -6.24 -2.40
CA LEU A 34 5.26 -7.59 -1.94
C LEU A 34 5.72 -7.87 -0.51
N ASP A 35 6.93 -7.45 -0.15
CA ASP A 35 7.50 -7.68 1.16
C ASP A 35 6.75 -6.92 2.25
N PHE A 36 6.27 -5.70 1.98
CA PHE A 36 5.40 -4.97 2.90
C PHE A 36 4.12 -5.75 3.22
N HIS A 37 3.38 -6.18 2.20
CA HIS A 37 2.12 -6.90 2.40
C HIS A 37 2.31 -8.29 3.00
N ARG A 38 3.40 -8.99 2.64
CA ARG A 38 3.78 -10.24 3.30
C ARG A 38 4.12 -10.01 4.77
N CYS A 39 4.85 -8.94 5.08
CA CYS A 39 5.21 -8.58 6.45
C CYS A 39 3.95 -8.30 7.29
N GLN A 40 3.02 -7.50 6.79
CA GLN A 40 1.75 -7.24 7.47
C GLN A 40 0.92 -8.53 7.69
N LYS A 41 0.90 -9.44 6.71
CA LYS A 41 0.16 -10.71 6.83
C LYS A 41 0.75 -11.63 7.91
N VAL A 42 2.08 -11.66 8.06
CA VAL A 42 2.76 -12.58 8.99
C VAL A 42 2.93 -11.97 10.39
N ARG A 43 3.28 -10.68 10.48
CA ARG A 43 3.64 -10.01 11.74
C ARG A 43 2.53 -9.12 12.30
N GLY A 44 1.51 -8.79 11.51
CA GLY A 44 0.46 -7.86 11.87
C GLY A 44 0.83 -6.38 11.63
N GLU A 45 -0.15 -5.50 11.78
CA GLU A 45 -0.05 -4.07 11.41
C GLU A 45 0.84 -3.24 12.34
N LYS A 46 0.95 -3.65 13.61
CA LYS A 46 1.69 -2.89 14.64
C LYS A 46 3.20 -3.14 14.60
N TYR A 47 3.68 -3.94 13.66
CA TYR A 47 5.10 -4.23 13.54
C TYR A 47 5.80 -3.12 12.76
N GLU A 48 6.30 -2.13 13.50
CA GLU A 48 7.03 -0.96 12.97
C GLU A 48 8.09 -1.29 11.90
N PRO A 49 8.87 -2.38 12.00
CA PRO A 49 9.85 -2.70 10.96
C PRO A 49 9.24 -2.99 9.59
N CYS A 50 7.94 -3.37 9.48
CA CYS A 50 7.29 -3.48 8.17
C CYS A 50 7.24 -2.13 7.43
N ASN A 51 7.22 -1.00 8.16
CA ASN A 51 7.16 0.33 7.58
C ASN A 51 8.41 0.67 6.75
N TYR A 52 9.52 -0.05 6.94
CA TYR A 52 10.69 0.04 6.08
C TYR A 52 10.31 -0.23 4.61
N PHE A 53 9.69 -1.37 4.33
CA PHE A 53 9.30 -1.76 2.97
C PHE A 53 8.31 -0.77 2.37
N MET A 54 7.41 -0.22 3.20
CA MET A 54 6.49 0.84 2.81
C MET A 54 7.21 2.07 2.26
N ARG A 55 8.22 2.56 2.98
CA ARG A 55 9.01 3.73 2.58
C ARG A 55 9.81 3.46 1.31
N VAL A 56 10.36 2.25 1.17
CA VAL A 56 11.15 1.85 0.00
C VAL A 56 10.29 1.80 -1.26
N TYR A 57 9.16 1.10 -1.25
CA TYR A 57 8.34 1.04 -2.47
C TYR A 57 7.66 2.39 -2.77
N LYS A 58 7.27 3.19 -1.76
CA LYS A 58 6.70 4.53 -2.01
C LYS A 58 7.71 5.51 -2.63
N SER A 59 9.01 5.30 -2.45
CA SER A 59 10.05 6.14 -3.06
C SER A 59 10.51 5.65 -4.44
N LEU A 60 10.45 4.34 -4.69
CA LEU A 60 10.92 3.75 -5.95
C LEU A 60 9.82 3.52 -6.99
N CYS A 61 8.60 3.23 -6.56
CA CYS A 61 7.52 2.91 -7.47
C CYS A 61 6.98 4.18 -8.14
N PRO A 62 6.61 4.11 -9.44
CA PRO A 62 5.86 5.19 -10.08
C PRO A 62 4.57 5.47 -9.32
N ASN A 63 4.25 6.76 -9.09
CA ASN A 63 3.02 7.16 -8.39
C ASN A 63 1.77 6.56 -9.04
N GLU A 64 1.74 6.52 -10.38
CA GLU A 64 0.64 5.91 -11.14
C GLU A 64 0.33 4.46 -10.71
N TRP A 65 1.35 3.66 -10.38
CA TRP A 65 1.17 2.28 -9.94
C TRP A 65 0.54 2.22 -8.56
N VAL A 66 1.01 3.08 -7.65
CA VAL A 66 0.52 3.18 -6.28
C VAL A 66 -0.94 3.67 -6.29
N GLU A 67 -1.25 4.68 -7.09
CA GLU A 67 -2.59 5.24 -7.26
C GLU A 67 -3.57 4.22 -7.83
N LYS A 68 -3.18 3.49 -8.90
CA LYS A 68 -4.02 2.43 -9.47
C LYS A 68 -4.32 1.33 -8.47
N HIS A 69 -3.30 0.93 -7.69
CA HIS A 69 -3.48 -0.12 -6.70
C HIS A 69 -4.31 0.34 -5.48
N CYS A 70 -4.14 1.59 -5.05
CA CYS A 70 -5.00 2.25 -4.07
C CYS A 70 -6.47 2.22 -4.52
N TYR A 71 -6.76 2.70 -5.72
CA TYR A 71 -8.12 2.76 -6.27
C TYR A 71 -8.74 1.36 -6.40
N GLN A 72 -7.97 0.39 -6.92
CA GLN A 72 -8.44 -1.00 -7.03
C GLN A 72 -8.79 -1.60 -5.66
N SER A 73 -7.93 -1.37 -4.66
CA SER A 73 -8.16 -1.89 -3.30
C SER A 73 -9.40 -1.26 -2.65
N TYR A 74 -9.66 0.03 -2.90
CA TYR A 74 -10.89 0.69 -2.45
C TYR A 74 -12.14 0.05 -3.07
N LEU A 75 -12.15 -0.17 -4.38
CA LEU A 75 -13.24 -0.87 -5.07
C LEU A 75 -13.44 -2.29 -4.55
N ASP A 76 -12.34 -3.04 -4.36
CA ASP A 76 -12.40 -4.43 -3.91
C ASP A 76 -12.92 -4.54 -2.48
N PHE A 77 -12.60 -3.59 -1.60
CA PHE A 77 -13.15 -3.54 -0.25
C PHE A 77 -14.68 -3.44 -0.28
N HIS A 78 -15.22 -2.44 -1.00
CA HIS A 78 -16.66 -2.23 -1.04
C HIS A 78 -17.39 -3.32 -1.81
N ARG A 79 -16.80 -3.85 -2.89
CA ARG A 79 -17.34 -5.02 -3.60
C ARG A 79 -17.39 -6.26 -2.69
N CYS A 80 -16.34 -6.47 -1.91
CA CYS A 80 -16.26 -7.56 -0.95
C CYS A 80 -17.35 -7.44 0.12
N GLN A 81 -17.54 -6.25 0.71
CA GLN A 81 -18.61 -6.01 1.68
C GLN A 81 -20.01 -6.22 1.08
N LYS A 82 -20.24 -5.80 -0.16
CA LYS A 82 -21.52 -5.99 -0.85
C LYS A 82 -21.87 -7.46 -1.10
N VAL A 83 -20.87 -8.28 -1.46
CA VAL A 83 -21.08 -9.70 -1.79
C VAL A 83 -21.05 -10.60 -0.55
N ARG A 84 -20.16 -10.33 0.41
CA ARG A 84 -19.90 -11.21 1.57
C ARG A 84 -20.50 -10.69 2.89
N GLY A 85 -20.94 -9.43 2.92
CA GLY A 85 -21.42 -8.75 4.13
C GLY A 85 -20.29 -8.13 4.95
N GLU A 86 -20.66 -7.19 5.82
CA GLU A 86 -19.72 -6.39 6.63
C GLU A 86 -18.93 -7.22 7.65
N LYS A 87 -19.46 -8.38 8.07
CA LYS A 87 -18.83 -9.26 9.06
C LYS A 87 -17.73 -10.16 8.47
N TYR A 88 -17.48 -10.10 7.16
CA TYR A 88 -16.46 -10.92 6.53
C TYR A 88 -15.07 -10.32 6.74
N GLU A 89 -14.40 -10.75 7.82
CA GLU A 89 -13.06 -10.31 8.21
C GLU A 89 -12.02 -10.25 7.08
N PRO A 90 -11.98 -11.18 6.10
CA PRO A 90 -11.01 -11.07 5.00
C PRO A 90 -11.17 -9.83 4.11
N CYS A 91 -12.35 -9.18 4.07
CA CYS A 91 -12.50 -7.89 3.38
C CYS A 91 -11.60 -6.81 4.01
N ASN A 92 -11.33 -6.90 5.32
CA ASN A 92 -10.50 -5.92 6.04
C ASN A 92 -9.08 -5.83 5.48
N TYR A 93 -8.60 -6.85 4.75
CA TYR A 93 -7.35 -6.77 4.00
C TYR A 93 -7.36 -5.57 3.05
N PHE A 94 -8.36 -5.46 2.17
CA PHE A 94 -8.43 -4.37 1.19
C PHE A 94 -8.55 -3.00 1.85
N MET A 95 -9.28 -2.93 2.97
CA MET A 95 -9.36 -1.72 3.79
C MET A 95 -7.99 -1.25 4.26
N ARG A 96 -7.19 -2.16 4.81
CA ARG A 96 -5.84 -1.85 5.30
C ARG A 96 -4.94 -1.37 4.16
N VAL A 97 -5.04 -2.03 3.00
CA VAL A 97 -4.26 -1.67 1.82
C VAL A 97 -4.59 -0.26 1.36
N TYR A 98 -5.86 0.07 1.06
CA TYR A 98 -6.19 1.39 0.54
C TYR A 98 -5.93 2.49 1.58
N LYS A 99 -6.16 2.24 2.89
CA LYS A 99 -5.82 3.22 3.95
C LYS A 99 -4.32 3.49 4.07
N SER A 100 -3.47 2.53 3.73
CA SER A 100 -2.01 2.70 3.77
C SER A 100 -1.44 3.41 2.53
N LEU A 101 -2.13 3.29 1.39
CA LEU A 101 -1.65 3.73 0.08
C LEU A 101 -2.29 5.04 -0.39
N CYS A 102 -3.59 5.18 -0.18
CA CYS A 102 -4.36 6.28 -0.71
C CYS A 102 -4.12 7.57 0.08
N PRO A 103 -4.04 8.72 -0.60
CA PRO A 103 -4.21 10.01 0.06
C PRO A 103 -5.59 10.08 0.76
N ASN A 104 -5.64 10.60 1.98
CA ASN A 104 -6.91 10.72 2.73
C ASN A 104 -7.95 11.54 1.97
N GLU A 105 -7.53 12.61 1.30
CA GLU A 105 -8.39 13.47 0.47
C GLU A 105 -9.11 12.68 -0.63
N TRP A 106 -8.44 11.70 -1.25
CA TRP A 106 -9.05 10.88 -2.30
C TRP A 106 -10.12 9.96 -1.72
N VAL A 107 -9.83 9.33 -0.59
CA VAL A 107 -10.77 8.44 0.10
C VAL A 107 -12.03 9.20 0.53
N GLU A 108 -11.86 10.38 1.13
CA GLU A 108 -12.98 11.24 1.55
C GLU A 108 -13.85 11.68 0.37
N LYS A 109 -13.23 12.05 -0.76
CA LYS A 109 -13.94 12.40 -1.98
C LYS A 109 -14.75 11.21 -2.51
N TRP A 110 -14.16 10.03 -2.58
CA TRP A 110 -14.86 8.83 -3.04
C TRP A 110 -15.98 8.41 -2.08
N ASP A 111 -15.76 8.53 -0.76
CA ASP A 111 -16.77 8.23 0.25
C ASP A 111 -17.97 9.18 0.13
N THR A 112 -17.72 10.47 -0.09
CA THR A 112 -18.76 11.47 -0.38
C THR A 112 -19.55 11.08 -1.63
N GLN A 113 -18.86 10.82 -2.75
CA GLN A 113 -19.49 10.41 -4.01
C GLN A 113 -20.31 9.12 -3.87
N ARG A 114 -19.86 8.15 -3.06
CA ARG A 114 -20.63 6.92 -2.80
C ARG A 114 -21.88 7.20 -1.99
N SER A 115 -21.80 8.07 -0.98
CA SER A 115 -22.95 8.45 -0.15
C SER A 115 -24.01 9.20 -0.94
N GLU A 116 -23.59 9.99 -1.94
CA GLU A 116 -24.44 10.74 -2.87
C GLU A 116 -24.94 9.89 -4.05
N GLY A 117 -24.42 8.68 -4.23
CA GLY A 117 -24.76 7.81 -5.37
C GLY A 117 -24.17 8.26 -6.71
N THR A 118 -23.21 9.17 -6.71
CA THR A 118 -22.54 9.73 -7.92
C THR A 118 -21.21 9.06 -8.25
N PHE A 119 -20.80 8.06 -7.47
CA PHE A 119 -19.52 7.38 -7.65
C PHE A 119 -19.46 6.56 -8.96
N PRO A 120 -18.47 6.83 -9.84
CA PRO A 120 -18.40 6.19 -11.16
C PRO A 120 -17.84 4.75 -11.14
N GLY A 121 -17.21 4.33 -10.04
CA GLY A 121 -16.57 3.02 -9.94
C GLY A 121 -17.57 1.88 -9.70
N ARG A 122 -17.27 0.71 -10.28
CA ARG A 122 -18.12 -0.49 -10.17
C ARG A 122 -17.89 -1.24 -8.84
N ILE A 123 -18.87 -1.11 -7.93
CA ILE A 123 -18.92 -1.72 -6.59
C ILE A 123 -19.97 -2.82 -6.52
#